data_AF-A0A3B9FSY9-F1
#
_entry.id   AF-A0A3B9FSY9-F1
#
_cell.length_a   1.000
_cell.length_b   1.000
_cell.length_c   1.000
_cell.angle_alpha   90.00
_cell.angle_beta   90.00
_cell.angle_gamma   90.00
#
_symmetry.space_group_name_H-M   'P 1'
#
loop_
_entity.id
_entity.type
_entity.pdbx_description
1 polymer ?
#
loop_
_entity_poly.entity_id
_entity_poly.type
_entity_poly.pdbx_seq_one_letter_code
_entity_poly.pdbx_strand_id
1 'polypeptide(L)' 'MGGGEGRSSGGHPRSRTGLYAKGKKTRHPKKNSSKFIISKRKK' A
#
# COMPACT_ATOMS: atom_id res chain seq x y z
N MET A 1 14.91 3.06 0.51
CA MET A 1 14.46 4.41 0.91
C MET A 1 15.32 5.01 2.01
N GLY A 2 16.12 4.21 2.73
CA GLY A 2 17.14 4.77 3.62
C GLY A 2 18.23 5.51 2.85
N GLY A 3 19.12 6.15 3.59
CA GLY A 3 20.20 6.95 3.05
C GLY A 3 21.33 6.13 2.42
N GLY A 4 22.11 6.84 1.62
CA GLY A 4 23.41 6.48 1.05
C GLY A 4 24.04 7.80 0.61
N GLU A 5 25.37 7.89 0.57
CA GLU A 5 26.02 9.12 0.13
C GLU A 5 25.60 9.48 -1.30
N GLY A 6 25.22 10.74 -1.53
CA GLY A 6 24.68 11.20 -2.80
C GLY A 6 23.21 10.79 -3.07
N ARG A 7 22.82 10.74 -4.34
CA ARG A 7 21.44 10.40 -4.74
C ARG A 7 21.28 8.89 -4.83
N SER A 8 20.25 8.35 -4.17
CA SER A 8 19.90 6.93 -4.25
C SER A 8 18.43 6.73 -4.66
N SER A 9 18.15 5.66 -5.41
CA SER A 9 16.80 5.35 -5.91
C SER A 9 15.87 4.82 -4.81
N GLY A 10 16.44 4.22 -3.75
CA GLY A 10 15.70 3.71 -2.61
C GLY A 10 14.79 2.50 -2.89
N GLY A 11 14.81 1.93 -4.10
CA GLY A 11 14.07 0.72 -4.48
C GLY A 11 12.55 0.90 -4.56
N HIS A 12 11.82 -0.20 -4.33
CA HIS A 12 10.35 -0.18 -4.33
C HIS A 12 9.80 0.75 -3.24
N PRO A 13 8.86 1.66 -3.55
CA PRO A 13 8.31 2.58 -2.56
C PRO A 13 7.60 1.86 -1.43
N ARG A 14 8.00 2.18 -0.19
CA ARG A 14 7.44 1.62 1.04
C ARG A 14 7.03 2.74 2.00
N SER A 15 6.10 2.44 2.90
CA SER A 15 5.80 3.28 4.05
C SER A 15 6.97 3.27 5.03
N ARG A 16 6.93 4.18 6.02
CA ARG A 16 7.90 4.19 7.13
C ARG A 16 7.95 2.88 7.93
N THR A 17 6.85 2.12 7.92
CA THR A 17 6.74 0.78 8.54
C THR A 17 7.06 -0.38 7.58
N GLY A 18 7.53 -0.08 6.36
CA GLY A 18 7.95 -1.10 5.39
C GLY A 18 6.84 -1.70 4.52
N LEU A 19 5.59 -1.24 4.63
CA LEU A 19 4.50 -1.72 3.78
C LEU A 19 4.62 -1.12 2.37
N TYR A 20 4.32 -1.88 1.32
CA TYR A 20 4.31 -1.34 -0.05
C TYR A 20 3.36 -0.15 -0.19
N ALA A 21 3.87 0.97 -0.68
CA ALA A 21 3.11 2.20 -0.86
C ALA A 21 2.31 2.22 -2.17
N LYS A 22 2.67 1.37 -3.13
CA LYS A 22 1.99 1.25 -4.44
C LYS A 22 1.31 -0.11 -4.55
N GLY A 23 0.03 -0.11 -4.91
CA GLY A 23 -0.74 -1.32 -5.26
C GLY A 23 -1.21 -2.22 -4.10
N LYS A 24 -0.66 -2.08 -2.89
CA LYS A 24 -1.07 -2.90 -1.75
C LYS A 24 -2.47 -2.51 -1.25
N LYS A 25 -3.42 -3.43 -1.38
CA LYS A 25 -4.76 -3.30 -0.75
C LYS A 25 -4.61 -3.51 0.76
N THR A 26 -5.09 -2.56 1.55
CA THR A 26 -4.99 -2.58 3.02
C THR A 26 -6.28 -3.01 3.71
N ARG A 27 -7.39 -3.16 2.97
CA ARG A 27 -8.67 -3.61 3.53
C ARG A 27 -8.61 -5.10 3.90
N HIS A 28 -9.02 -5.42 5.12
CA HIS A 28 -9.13 -6.80 5.58
C HIS A 28 -10.16 -7.60 4.75
N PRO A 29 -9.82 -8.80 4.26
CA PRO A 29 -10.69 -9.57 3.36
C PRO A 29 -11.97 -10.03 4.04
N LYS A 30 -11.92 -10.43 5.32
CA LYS A 30 -13.08 -10.97 6.07
C LYS A 30 -13.87 -9.90 6.86
N LYS A 31 -13.78 -8.63 6.50
CA LYS A 31 -14.52 -7.57 7.22
C LYS A 31 -16.03 -7.74 6.98
N ASN A 32 -16.84 -7.78 8.04
CA ASN A 32 -18.30 -7.99 7.95
C ASN A 32 -19.00 -6.99 7.03
N SER A 33 -18.53 -5.74 6.97
CA SER A 33 -19.11 -4.72 6.09
C SER A 33 -18.91 -4.99 4.61
N SER A 34 -18.09 -5.96 4.22
CA SER A 34 -17.93 -6.36 2.81
C SER A 34 -19.22 -6.92 2.22
N LYS A 35 -20.13 -7.47 3.05
CA LYS A 35 -21.44 -7.98 2.58
C LYS A 35 -22.38 -6.88 2.06
N PHE A 36 -22.13 -5.63 2.45
CA PHE A 36 -22.93 -4.48 2.05
C PHE A 36 -22.31 -3.70 0.88
N ILE A 37 -21.18 -4.14 0.34
CA ILE A 37 -20.45 -3.45 -0.73
C ILE A 37 -20.79 -4.09 -2.07
N ILE A 38 -21.49 -3.34 -2.92
CA ILE A 38 -21.92 -3.79 -4.24
C ILE A 38 -20.78 -3.70 -5.26
N SER A 39 -19.98 -2.63 -5.23
CA SER A 39 -18.85 -2.44 -6.13
C SER A 39 -17.70 -1.68 -5.47
N LYS A 40 -16.49 -1.83 -6.03
CA LYS A 40 -15.32 -1.05 -5.60
C LYS A 40 -15.32 0.30 -6.31
N ARG A 41 -14.66 1.30 -5.72
CA ARG A 41 -14.48 2.62 -6.34
C ARG A 41 -13.86 2.45 -7.73
N LYS A 42 -14.33 3.25 -8.69
CA LYS A 42 -13.76 3.33 -10.04
C LYS A 42 -12.25 3.64 -9.96
N LYS A 43 -11.52 3.10 -10.94
CA LYS A 43 -10.08 3.31 -11.07
C LYS A 43 -9.81 4.74 -11.55
#